data_AF-A0A3D5PNQ2-F1
#
_entry.id   AF-A0A3D5PNQ2-F1
#
_cell.length_a   1.000
_cell.length_b   1.000
_cell.length_c   1.000
_cell.angle_alpha   90.00
_cell.angle_beta   90.00
_cell.angle_gamma   90.00
#
_symmetry.space_group_name_H-M   'P 1'
#
loop_
_entity.id
_entity.type
_entity.pdbx_description
1 polymer ?
#
loop_
_entity_poly.entity_id
_entity_poly.type
_entity_poly.pdbx_seq_one_letter_code
_entity_poly.pdbx_strand_id
1 'polypeptide(L)' 'IYLALAPKSNANYVAYKAARNAAKATGSKLPPKHILNAPTDLMKDQGYGTDYAYDHDAEDGFSG' A
#
# COMPACT_ATOMS: atom_id res chain seq x y z
N ILE A 1 25.05 -23.40 -8.20
CA ILE A 1 24.44 -24.54 -7.46
C ILE A 1 23.24 -24.08 -6.62
N TYR A 2 23.38 -23.11 -5.72
CA TYR A 2 22.28 -22.61 -4.85
C TYR A 2 21.00 -22.22 -5.62
N LEU A 3 21.07 -21.26 -6.54
CA LEU A 3 19.89 -20.83 -7.31
C LEU A 3 19.36 -21.93 -8.25
N ALA A 4 20.22 -22.84 -8.73
CA ALA A 4 19.80 -23.94 -9.61
C ALA A 4 18.91 -24.94 -8.86
N LEU A 5 19.21 -25.22 -7.58
CA LEU A 5 18.46 -26.17 -6.75
C LEU A 5 17.35 -25.52 -5.90
N ALA A 6 17.33 -24.18 -5.77
CA ALA A 6 16.29 -23.49 -5.02
C ALA A 6 14.87 -23.72 -5.61
N PRO A 7 13.81 -23.72 -4.78
CA PRO A 7 12.43 -23.64 -5.27
C PRO A 7 12.26 -22.43 -6.20
N LYS A 8 11.62 -22.62 -7.36
CA LYS A 8 11.42 -21.56 -8.35
C LYS A 8 10.03 -20.98 -8.20
N SER A 9 9.94 -19.65 -8.11
CA SER A 9 8.68 -18.92 -8.15
C SER A 9 8.87 -17.62 -8.93
N ASN A 10 7.90 -17.30 -9.77
CA ASN A 10 7.80 -16.00 -10.45
C ASN A 10 6.58 -15.20 -9.96
N ALA A 11 5.96 -15.57 -8.83
CA ALA A 11 4.72 -14.97 -8.35
C ALA A 11 4.84 -13.44 -8.19
N ASN A 12 5.88 -12.97 -7.49
CA ASN A 12 6.14 -11.53 -7.32
C ASN A 12 6.43 -10.83 -8.65
N TYR A 13 7.08 -11.52 -9.59
CA TYR A 13 7.38 -10.96 -10.91
C TYR A 13 6.09 -10.74 -11.73
N VAL A 14 5.17 -11.70 -11.69
CA VAL A 14 3.86 -11.59 -12.34
C VAL A 14 3.00 -10.53 -11.65
N ALA A 15 2.93 -10.53 -10.32
CA ALA A 15 2.17 -9.55 -9.54
C ALA A 15 2.65 -8.11 -9.81
N TYR A 16 3.96 -7.88 -9.81
CA TYR A 16 4.53 -6.57 -10.11
C TYR A 16 4.19 -6.11 -11.54
N LYS A 17 4.27 -7.00 -12.54
CA LYS A 17 3.85 -6.67 -13.91
C LYS A 17 2.39 -6.27 -13.98
N ALA A 18 1.50 -7.00 -13.31
CA ALA A 18 0.08 -6.69 -13.27
C ALA A 18 -0.17 -5.33 -12.62
N ALA A 19 0.45 -5.04 -11.47
CA ALA A 19 0.34 -3.74 -10.79
C ALA A 19 0.84 -2.58 -11.67
N ARG A 20 1.97 -2.76 -12.37
CA ARG A 20 2.52 -1.77 -13.32
C ARG A 20 1.58 -1.51 -14.49
N ASN A 21 0.94 -2.55 -15.02
CA ASN A 21 -0.02 -2.40 -16.12
C ASN A 21 -1.28 -1.68 -15.65
N ALA A 22 -1.80 -2.03 -14.47
CA ALA A 22 -2.94 -1.35 -13.86
C ALA A 22 -2.65 0.15 -13.67
N ALA A 23 -1.51 0.51 -13.08
CA ALA A 23 -1.11 1.90 -12.86
C ALA A 23 -0.90 2.70 -14.17
N LYS A 24 -0.55 2.05 -15.29
CA LYS A 24 -0.49 2.70 -16.60
C LYS A 24 -1.87 2.92 -17.22
N ALA A 25 -2.79 1.98 -17.01
CA ALA A 25 -4.13 2.01 -17.57
C ALA A 25 -5.08 2.93 -16.78
N THR A 26 -4.91 2.96 -15.46
CA THR A 26 -5.66 3.84 -14.56
C THR A 26 -4.78 5.05 -14.26
N GLY A 27 -5.16 6.25 -14.73
CA GLY A 27 -4.40 7.47 -14.46
C GLY A 27 -4.14 7.74 -12.97
N SER A 28 -3.44 8.83 -12.67
CA SER A 28 -3.00 9.15 -11.30
C SER A 28 -4.16 9.50 -10.37
N LYS A 29 -4.78 8.49 -9.76
CA LYS A 29 -5.79 8.67 -8.70
C LYS A 29 -5.13 9.23 -7.45
N LEU A 30 -5.82 10.14 -6.77
CA LEU A 30 -5.39 10.62 -5.47
C LEU A 30 -5.48 9.50 -4.43
N PRO A 31 -4.50 9.37 -3.53
CA PRO A 31 -4.60 8.45 -2.41
C PRO A 31 -5.80 8.79 -1.51
N PRO A 32 -6.41 7.80 -0.83
CA PRO A 32 -7.42 8.04 0.19
C PRO A 32 -6.92 8.97 1.31
N LYS A 33 -7.81 9.81 1.85
CA LYS A 33 -7.47 10.81 2.87
C LYS A 33 -6.87 10.23 4.15
N HIS A 34 -7.30 9.03 4.56
CA HIS A 34 -6.83 8.40 5.80
C HIS A 34 -5.37 7.92 5.72
N ILE A 35 -4.80 7.72 4.53
CA ILE A 35 -3.38 7.36 4.34
C ILE A 35 -2.50 8.54 3.92
N LEU A 36 -3.06 9.74 3.78
CA LEU A 36 -2.30 10.94 3.44
C LEU A 36 -1.74 11.56 4.72
N ASN A 37 -0.53 12.13 4.61
CA ASN A 37 0.01 12.99 5.66
C ASN A 37 -0.92 14.20 5.86
N ALA A 38 -1.10 14.61 7.13
CA ALA A 38 -1.85 15.80 7.53
C ALA A 38 -0.90 16.84 8.18
N PRO A 39 -0.06 17.53 7.39
CA PRO A 39 0.98 18.42 7.91
C PRO A 39 0.45 19.76 8.46
N THR A 40 -0.79 20.13 8.17
CA THR A 40 -1.40 21.39 8.64
C THR A 40 -2.67 21.11 9.44
N ASP A 41 -3.01 22.01 10.36
CA ASP A 41 -4.23 21.86 11.17
C ASP A 41 -5.50 21.98 10.33
N LEU A 42 -5.51 22.84 9.31
CA LEU A 42 -6.60 22.90 8.33
C LEU A 42 -6.83 21.54 7.63
N MET A 43 -5.78 20.79 7.32
CA MET A 43 -5.93 19.46 6.72
C MET A 43 -6.53 18.46 7.71
N LYS A 44 -6.13 18.50 8.98
CA LYS A 44 -6.76 17.66 10.02
C LYS A 44 -8.24 17.99 10.17
N ASP A 45 -8.60 19.27 10.19
CA ASP A 45 -9.99 19.74 10.26
C ASP A 45 -10.83 19.27 9.04
N GLN A 46 -10.18 19.06 7.89
CA GLN A 46 -10.79 18.52 6.67
C GLN A 46 -10.85 16.98 6.61
N GLY A 47 -10.45 16.30 7.70
CA GLY A 47 -10.49 14.85 7.85
C GLY A 47 -9.31 14.10 7.20
N TYR A 48 -8.16 14.76 6.99
CA TYR A 48 -6.95 14.06 6.55
C TYR A 48 -6.33 13.29 7.72
N GLY A 49 -5.95 12.03 7.49
CA GLY A 49 -5.40 11.14 8.51
C GLY A 49 -6.41 10.61 9.53
N THR A 50 -7.69 11.03 9.47
CA THR A 50 -8.77 10.43 10.26
C THR A 50 -8.96 8.97 9.86
N ASP A 51 -9.25 8.11 10.83
CA ASP A 51 -9.42 6.66 10.65
C ASP A 51 -8.18 5.93 10.10
N TYR A 52 -6.99 6.53 10.23
CA TYR A 52 -5.75 5.79 9.98
C TYR A 52 -5.60 4.69 11.03
N ALA A 53 -5.70 3.44 10.60
CA ALA A 53 -5.45 2.30 11.46
C ALA A 53 -3.95 2.01 11.50
N TYR A 54 -3.35 2.18 12.68
CA TYR A 54 -1.95 1.85 12.89
C TYR A 54 -1.83 0.37 13.25
N ASP A 55 -1.27 -0.42 12.34
CA ASP A 55 -1.25 -1.88 12.45
C ASP A 55 -0.67 -2.38 13.78
N HIS A 56 0.34 -1.70 14.33
CA HIS A 56 0.97 -2.10 15.59
C HIS A 56 0.05 -1.99 16.82
N ASP A 57 -1.03 -1.22 16.73
CA ASP A 57 -2.02 -1.09 17.80
C ASP A 57 -3.18 -2.09 17.66
N ALA A 58 -3.28 -2.80 16.53
CA ALA A 58 -4.28 -3.84 16.31
C ALA A 58 -3.90 -5.14 17.03
N GLU A 59 -4.91 -5.91 17.47
CA GLU A 59 -4.73 -7.15 18.26
C GLU A 59 -3.75 -8.14 17.60
N ASP A 60 -3.84 -8.28 16.27
CA ASP A 60 -2.99 -9.18 15.48
C ASP A 60 -1.82 -8.47 14.79
N GLY A 61 -1.60 -7.18 15.06
CA GLY A 61 -0.65 -6.38 14.27
C GLY A 61 -1.15 -6.10 12.84
N PHE A 62 -2.47 -6.17 12.62
CA PHE A 62 -3.10 -6.12 11.31
C PHE A 62 -4.49 -5.49 11.39
N SER A 63 -4.75 -4.47 10.58
CA SER A 63 -6.00 -3.72 10.59
C SER A 63 -6.93 -3.96 9.38
N GLY A 64 -6.54 -4.84 8.44
CA GLY A 64 -7.34 -5.21 7.26
C GLY A 64 -6.54 -5.66 6.05
#